data_AF-A0A220IEE1-F1
#
_entry.id   AF-A0A220IEE1-F1
#
_cell.length_a   1.000
_cell.length_b   1.000
_cell.length_c   1.000
_cell.angle_alpha   90.00
_cell.angle_beta   90.00
_cell.angle_gamma   90.00
#
_symmetry.space_group_name_H-M   'P 1'
#
loop_
_entity.id
_entity.type
_entity.pdbx_description
1 polymer ?
#
loop_
_entity_poly.entity_id
_entity_poly.type
_entity_poly.pdbx_seq_one_letter_code
_entity_poly.pdbx_strand_id
1 'polypeptide(L)'
;VSDTSGPDRVMHYNGFITAELNGAPAAGYSSGQAQAAIEKLLKEELPNGMTYEWTELTYQQILAGNTALFVFPLCVLLAFLVLAAQYESWSLPLAVILIVPMTLLSAITGVILAGSDNNIFTQIGLIVLVGLACKNAILIVEFAKDKQEE
;
A
#
# COMPACT_ATOMS: atom_id res chain seq x y z
N VAL A 1 52.81 20.54 18.09
CA VAL A 1 51.39 20.14 18.17
C VAL A 1 51.10 19.35 16.92
N SER A 2 50.72 18.08 17.07
CA SER A 2 50.26 17.27 15.95
C SER A 2 48.76 17.52 15.84
N ASP A 3 48.31 18.09 14.74
CA ASP A 3 46.88 18.23 14.47
C ASP A 3 46.29 16.83 14.33
N THR A 4 45.26 16.53 15.13
CA THR A 4 44.50 15.29 15.07
C THR A 4 43.07 15.62 14.67
N SER A 5 42.56 14.92 13.67
CA SER A 5 41.15 15.01 13.26
C SER A 5 40.35 13.85 13.83
N GLY A 6 39.21 14.17 14.43
CA GLY A 6 38.22 13.20 14.89
C GLY A 6 36.82 13.67 14.51
N PRO A 7 35.83 12.78 14.50
CA PRO A 7 34.45 13.16 14.27
C PRO A 7 33.93 14.06 15.40
N ASP A 8 33.20 15.11 15.05
CA ASP A 8 32.56 16.02 16.01
C ASP A 8 31.46 15.31 16.84
N ARG A 9 30.82 14.29 16.24
CA ARG A 9 29.83 13.45 16.91
C ARG A 9 29.95 11.99 16.46
N VAL A 10 29.79 11.07 17.43
CA VAL A 10 29.67 9.63 17.20
C VAL A 10 28.23 9.21 17.47
N MET A 11 27.52 8.80 16.42
CA MET A 11 26.13 8.35 16.52
C MET A 11 26.08 6.90 16.99
N HIS A 12 25.06 6.56 17.78
CA HIS A 12 24.81 5.20 18.23
C HIS A 12 23.34 4.85 17.99
N TYR A 13 23.08 3.62 17.54
CA TYR A 13 21.74 3.07 17.37
C TYR A 13 21.71 1.64 17.92
N ASN A 14 20.70 1.32 18.74
CA ASN A 14 20.59 0.04 19.46
C ASN A 14 21.88 -0.40 20.20
N GLY A 15 22.67 0.57 20.70
CA GLY A 15 23.91 0.31 21.43
C GLY A 15 25.17 0.09 20.56
N PHE A 16 25.05 0.14 19.24
CA PHE A 16 26.17 0.04 18.31
C PHE A 16 26.53 1.41 17.74
N ILE A 17 27.81 1.65 17.43
CA ILE A 17 28.23 2.84 16.69
C ILE A 17 27.65 2.74 15.27
N THR A 18 26.93 3.77 14.84
CA THR A 18 26.23 3.76 13.56
C THR A 18 26.49 5.02 12.75
N ALA A 19 26.29 4.91 11.44
CA ALA A 19 26.22 6.05 10.54
C ALA A 19 24.77 6.15 10.06
N GLU A 20 24.17 7.33 10.22
CA GLU A 20 22.81 7.59 9.74
C GLU A 20 22.85 7.92 8.25
N LEU A 21 22.02 7.22 7.47
CA LEU A 21 21.89 7.45 6.04
C LEU A 21 20.46 7.90 5.74
N ASN A 22 20.33 9.13 5.23
CA ASN A 22 19.05 9.69 4.82
C ASN A 22 19.06 9.92 3.30
N GLY A 23 17.97 9.54 2.65
CA GLY A 23 17.80 9.67 1.21
C GLY A 23 16.35 9.62 0.80
N ALA A 24 16.03 10.29 -0.31
CA ALA A 24 14.73 10.23 -0.95
C ALA A 24 14.83 9.44 -2.27
N PRO A 25 13.75 8.77 -2.71
CA PRO A 25 13.72 8.17 -4.03
C PRO A 25 13.95 9.22 -5.12
N ALA A 26 14.61 8.80 -6.21
CA ALA A 26 14.74 9.62 -7.40
C ALA A 26 13.37 9.86 -8.06
N ALA A 27 13.21 10.97 -8.78
CA ALA A 27 11.95 11.30 -9.45
C ALA A 27 11.49 10.15 -10.38
N GLY A 28 10.24 9.71 -10.23
CA GLY A 28 9.66 8.60 -10.99
C GLY A 28 9.91 7.20 -10.41
N TYR A 29 10.54 7.10 -9.24
CA TYR A 29 10.71 5.84 -8.52
C TYR A 29 9.94 5.85 -7.19
N SER A 30 9.35 4.71 -6.87
CA SER A 30 8.66 4.52 -5.60
C SER A 30 9.63 4.34 -4.43
N SER A 31 9.16 4.69 -3.23
CA SER A 31 9.92 4.43 -1.99
C SER A 31 10.32 2.96 -1.83
N GLY A 32 9.47 2.02 -2.26
CA GLY A 32 9.79 0.59 -2.21
C GLY A 32 10.91 0.19 -3.19
N GLN A 33 10.97 0.81 -4.38
CA GLN A 33 12.05 0.58 -5.33
C GLN A 33 13.38 1.17 -4.83
N ALA A 34 13.35 2.36 -4.23
CA ALA A 34 14.54 2.95 -3.62
C ALA A 34 15.04 2.10 -2.43
N GLN A 35 14.13 1.61 -1.59
CA GLN A 35 14.45 0.70 -0.49
C GLN A 35 15.12 -0.59 -1.02
N ALA A 36 14.55 -1.22 -2.05
CA ALA A 36 15.10 -2.42 -2.66
C ALA A 36 16.49 -2.18 -3.29
N ALA A 37 16.70 -1.02 -3.90
CA ALA A 37 17.99 -0.63 -4.48
C ALA A 37 19.06 -0.45 -3.40
N ILE A 38 18.73 0.24 -2.31
CA ILE A 38 19.64 0.41 -1.16
C ILE A 38 19.91 -0.93 -0.49
N GLU A 39 18.90 -1.78 -0.28
CA GLU A 39 19.08 -3.11 0.29
C GLU A 39 20.02 -3.97 -0.57
N LYS A 40 19.92 -3.88 -1.90
CA LYS A 40 20.83 -4.57 -2.81
C LYS A 40 22.27 -4.06 -2.67
N LEU A 41 22.46 -2.74 -2.67
CA LEU A 41 23.79 -2.12 -2.54
C LEU A 41 24.42 -2.47 -1.19
N LEU A 42 23.64 -2.41 -0.11
CA LEU A 42 24.10 -2.77 1.22
C LEU A 42 24.51 -4.25 1.28
N LYS A 43 23.83 -5.17 0.59
CA LYS A 43 24.22 -6.58 0.54
C LYS A 43 25.52 -6.82 -0.24
N GLU A 44 25.81 -6.01 -1.25
CA GLU A 44 27.00 -6.19 -2.11
C GLU A 44 28.25 -5.53 -1.53
N GLU A 45 28.10 -4.35 -0.90
CA GLU A 45 29.22 -3.51 -0.47
C GLU A 45 29.48 -3.52 1.05
N LEU A 46 28.59 -4.09 1.89
CA LEU A 46 28.86 -4.13 3.33
C LEU A 46 30.01 -5.09 3.66
N PRO A 47 31.00 -4.62 4.45
CA PRO A 47 31.98 -5.50 5.06
C PRO A 47 31.33 -6.50 6.02
N ASN A 48 31.91 -7.69 6.12
CA ASN A 48 31.49 -8.71 7.09
C ASN A 48 31.55 -8.14 8.52
N GLY A 49 30.42 -8.15 9.23
CA GLY A 49 30.28 -7.65 10.60
C GLY A 49 29.57 -6.31 10.73
N MET A 50 29.26 -5.63 9.62
CA MET A 50 28.34 -4.49 9.61
C MET A 50 26.91 -5.00 9.36
N THR A 51 25.92 -4.35 9.96
CA THR A 51 24.50 -4.59 9.68
C THR A 51 23.82 -3.26 9.37
N TYR A 52 22.69 -3.32 8.69
CA TYR A 52 21.81 -2.18 8.49
C TYR A 52 20.48 -2.42 9.18
N GLU A 53 19.85 -1.35 9.63
CA GLU A 53 18.51 -1.37 10.20
C GLU A 53 17.74 -0.17 9.66
N TRP A 54 16.49 -0.41 9.23
CA TRP A 54 15.60 0.66 8.80
C TRP A 54 14.99 1.33 10.02
N THR A 55 14.89 2.66 10.01
CA THR A 55 14.31 3.44 11.10
C THR A 55 13.06 4.20 10.66
N GLU A 56 12.38 4.82 11.63
CA GLU A 56 11.32 5.82 11.41
C GLU A 56 10.18 5.35 10.47
N LEU A 57 9.93 6.11 9.40
CA LEU A 57 8.85 5.89 8.45
C LEU A 57 9.03 4.58 7.68
N THR A 58 10.25 4.27 7.25
CA THR A 58 10.55 3.04 6.50
C THR A 58 10.37 1.82 7.39
N TYR A 59 10.78 1.91 8.66
CA TYR A 59 10.53 0.85 9.64
C TYR A 59 9.03 0.61 9.85
N GLN A 60 8.24 1.66 10.04
CA GLN A 60 6.78 1.55 10.16
C GLN A 60 6.14 0.99 8.89
N GLN A 61 6.62 1.39 7.70
CA GLN A 61 6.12 0.89 6.43
C GLN A 61 6.42 -0.60 6.25
N ILE A 62 7.60 -1.08 6.66
CA ILE A 62 7.96 -2.50 6.64
C ILE A 62 7.09 -3.30 7.62
N LEU A 63 6.91 -2.78 8.84
CA LEU A 63 6.08 -3.40 9.88
C LEU A 63 4.59 -3.47 9.49
N ALA A 64 4.04 -2.38 8.98
CA ALA A 64 2.68 -2.35 8.45
C ALA A 64 2.55 -3.31 7.25
N GLY A 65 3.63 -3.42 6.47
CA GLY A 65 3.79 -4.44 5.44
C GLY A 65 2.67 -4.46 4.41
N ASN A 66 2.56 -5.56 3.69
CA ASN A 66 1.53 -5.77 2.68
C ASN A 66 0.18 -6.21 3.28
N THR A 67 -0.16 -5.76 4.49
CA THR A 67 -1.39 -6.15 5.20
C THR A 67 -2.64 -5.84 4.38
N ALA A 68 -2.59 -4.78 3.56
CA ALA A 68 -3.65 -4.42 2.62
C ALA A 68 -4.03 -5.57 1.66
N LEU A 69 -3.07 -6.42 1.27
CA LEU A 69 -3.31 -7.57 0.39
C LEU A 69 -4.17 -8.65 1.05
N PHE A 70 -4.12 -8.77 2.39
CA PHE A 70 -4.96 -9.71 3.14
C PHE A 70 -6.29 -9.10 3.57
N VAL A 71 -6.27 -7.82 3.97
CA VAL A 71 -7.47 -7.10 4.40
C VAL A 71 -8.43 -6.89 3.24
N PHE A 72 -7.93 -6.61 2.03
CA PHE A 72 -8.78 -6.29 0.90
C PHE A 72 -9.70 -7.47 0.46
N PRO A 73 -9.19 -8.70 0.22
CA PRO A 73 -10.06 -9.85 -0.08
C PRO A 73 -11.03 -10.16 1.06
N LEU A 74 -10.61 -9.99 2.32
CA LEU A 74 -11.49 -10.20 3.48
C LEU A 74 -12.64 -9.18 3.49
N CYS A 75 -12.36 -7.90 3.23
CA CYS A 75 -13.40 -6.87 3.10
C CYS A 75 -14.37 -7.17 1.95
N VAL A 76 -13.87 -7.57 0.78
CA VAL A 76 -14.72 -7.94 -0.37
C VAL A 76 -15.60 -9.16 -0.04
N LEU A 77 -15.04 -10.18 0.61
CA LEU A 77 -15.77 -11.35 1.05
C LEU A 77 -16.86 -11.00 2.06
N LEU A 78 -16.55 -10.18 3.07
CA LEU A 78 -17.54 -9.76 4.06
C LEU A 78 -18.63 -8.90 3.40
N ALA A 79 -18.29 -7.99 2.49
CA ALA A 79 -19.26 -7.21 1.73
C ALA A 79 -20.17 -8.12 0.88
N PHE A 80 -19.61 -9.15 0.23
CA PHE A 80 -20.39 -10.17 -0.49
C PHE A 80 -21.41 -10.85 0.41
N LEU A 81 -20.97 -11.34 1.57
CA LEU A 81 -21.82 -12.08 2.49
C LEU A 81 -22.95 -11.21 3.07
N VAL A 82 -22.66 -9.94 3.39
CA VAL A 82 -23.67 -8.98 3.85
C VAL A 82 -24.71 -8.71 2.77
N LEU A 83 -24.28 -8.47 1.53
CA LEU A 83 -25.20 -8.25 0.40
C LEU A 83 -26.01 -9.52 0.07
N ALA A 84 -25.39 -10.70 0.15
CA ALA A 84 -26.07 -11.97 -0.09
C ALA A 84 -27.16 -12.23 0.95
N ALA A 85 -26.88 -11.93 2.22
CA ALA A 85 -27.86 -12.00 3.29
C ALA A 85 -28.99 -10.96 3.10
N GLN A 86 -28.66 -9.76 2.64
CA GLN A 86 -29.64 -8.68 2.44
C GLN A 86 -30.58 -8.94 1.26
N TYR A 87 -30.07 -9.46 0.14
CA TYR A 87 -30.86 -9.72 -1.06
C TYR A 87 -31.44 -11.13 -1.12
N GLU A 88 -31.20 -11.96 -0.10
CA GLU A 88 -31.58 -13.38 -0.07
C GLU A 88 -31.12 -14.17 -1.32
N SER A 89 -30.06 -13.70 -1.97
CA SER A 89 -29.64 -14.15 -3.29
C SER A 89 -28.13 -14.07 -3.44
N TRP A 90 -27.55 -15.09 -4.07
CA TRP A 90 -26.10 -15.16 -4.33
C TRP A 90 -25.70 -14.47 -5.64
N SER A 91 -26.66 -14.27 -6.56
CA SER A 91 -26.40 -13.72 -7.90
C SER A 91 -26.32 -12.20 -7.91
N LEU A 92 -27.22 -11.53 -7.17
CA LEU A 92 -27.28 -10.06 -7.12
C LEU A 92 -26.00 -9.44 -6.52
N PRO A 93 -25.44 -9.95 -5.40
CA PRO A 93 -24.17 -9.45 -4.85
C PRO A 93 -22.98 -9.64 -5.79
N LEU A 94 -22.98 -10.70 -6.58
CA LEU A 94 -21.90 -10.98 -7.53
C LEU A 94 -21.84 -9.92 -8.63
N ALA A 95 -23.00 -9.44 -9.09
CA ALA A 95 -23.08 -8.32 -10.04
C ALA A 95 -22.48 -7.02 -9.45
N VAL A 96 -22.72 -6.75 -8.16
CA VAL A 96 -22.14 -5.59 -7.45
C VAL A 96 -20.62 -5.70 -7.34
N ILE A 97 -20.10 -6.88 -6.99
CA ILE A 97 -18.65 -7.07 -6.80
C ILE A 97 -17.87 -7.04 -8.11
N LEU A 98 -18.48 -7.42 -9.23
CA LEU A 98 -17.84 -7.38 -10.54
C LEU A 98 -17.43 -5.96 -10.98
N ILE A 99 -18.00 -4.93 -10.36
CA ILE A 99 -17.61 -3.53 -10.56
C ILE A 99 -16.25 -3.20 -9.89
N VAL A 100 -15.88 -3.89 -8.82
CA VAL A 100 -14.67 -3.61 -8.02
C VAL A 100 -13.37 -3.79 -8.84
N PRO A 101 -13.17 -4.87 -9.61
CA PRO A 101 -12.00 -4.99 -10.47
C PRO A 101 -11.91 -3.88 -11.54
N MET A 102 -13.06 -3.47 -12.10
CA MET A 102 -13.12 -2.43 -13.13
C MET A 102 -12.77 -1.05 -12.57
N THR A 103 -13.21 -0.74 -11.35
CA THR A 103 -12.91 0.53 -10.69
C THR A 103 -11.44 0.62 -10.28
N LEU A 104 -10.87 -0.48 -9.76
CA LEU A 104 -9.45 -0.58 -9.46
C LEU A 104 -8.59 -0.42 -10.70
N LEU A 105 -8.94 -1.09 -11.81
CA LEU A 105 -8.20 -0.96 -13.07
C LEU A 105 -8.18 0.50 -13.54
N SER A 106 -9.33 1.18 -13.49
CA SER A 106 -9.45 2.58 -13.89
C SER A 106 -8.64 3.51 -12.97
N ALA A 107 -8.70 3.29 -11.66
CA ALA A 107 -7.99 4.09 -10.68
C ALA A 107 -6.47 3.91 -10.76
N ILE A 108 -5.98 2.67 -10.88
CA ILE A 108 -4.55 2.37 -11.07
C ILE A 108 -4.06 2.98 -12.39
N THR A 109 -4.83 2.86 -13.46
CA THR A 109 -4.49 3.51 -14.75
C THR A 109 -4.36 5.03 -14.57
N GLY A 110 -5.27 5.65 -13.82
CA GLY A 110 -5.20 7.09 -13.51
C GLY A 110 -3.95 7.47 -12.70
N VAL A 111 -3.58 6.65 -11.70
CA VAL A 111 -2.36 6.85 -10.90
C VAL A 111 -1.10 6.75 -11.77
N ILE A 112 -1.05 5.76 -12.66
CA ILE A 112 0.05 5.59 -13.61
C ILE A 112 0.16 6.79 -14.56
N LEU A 113 -0.96 7.26 -15.11
CA LEU A 113 -0.99 8.44 -15.99
C LEU A 113 -0.60 9.74 -15.27
N ALA A 114 -0.93 9.85 -13.98
CA ALA A 114 -0.53 10.97 -13.14
C ALA A 114 0.95 10.92 -12.73
N GLY A 115 1.67 9.82 -13.02
CA GLY A 115 3.05 9.62 -12.58
C GLY A 115 3.20 9.53 -11.05
N SER A 116 2.12 9.17 -10.34
CA SER A 116 2.12 9.06 -8.89
C SER A 116 2.43 7.64 -8.46
N ASP A 117 3.04 7.49 -7.28
CA ASP A 117 3.35 6.18 -6.70
C ASP A 117 2.14 5.54 -6.03
N ASN A 118 2.14 4.20 -5.99
CA ASN A 118 1.22 3.44 -5.15
C ASN A 118 1.72 3.44 -3.69
N ASN A 119 1.37 4.52 -2.98
CA ASN A 119 1.65 4.70 -1.57
C ASN A 119 0.39 4.46 -0.69
N ILE A 120 0.55 4.57 0.63
CA ILE A 120 -0.55 4.36 1.60
C ILE A 120 -1.75 5.31 1.33
N PHE A 121 -1.50 6.56 0.96
CA PHE A 121 -2.59 7.50 0.61
C PHE A 121 -3.38 7.04 -0.62
N THR A 122 -2.67 6.56 -1.64
CA THR A 122 -3.28 5.99 -2.85
C THR A 122 -4.10 4.76 -2.49
N GLN A 123 -3.60 3.87 -1.63
CA GLN A 123 -4.34 2.70 -1.16
C GLN A 123 -5.61 3.06 -0.40
N ILE A 124 -5.56 4.04 0.51
CA ILE A 124 -6.75 4.54 1.22
C ILE A 124 -7.75 5.12 0.21
N GLY A 125 -7.27 5.89 -0.76
CA GLY A 125 -8.10 6.43 -1.86
C GLY A 125 -8.79 5.33 -2.68
N LEU A 126 -8.08 4.25 -3.01
CA LEU A 126 -8.64 3.09 -3.71
C LEU A 126 -9.76 2.42 -2.89
N ILE A 127 -9.57 2.25 -1.58
CA ILE A 127 -10.59 1.66 -0.70
C ILE A 127 -11.85 2.53 -0.66
N VAL A 128 -11.69 3.85 -0.52
CA VAL A 128 -12.82 4.80 -0.53
C VAL A 128 -13.53 4.78 -1.88
N LEU A 129 -12.78 4.77 -2.98
CA LEU A 129 -13.31 4.72 -4.34
C LEU A 129 -14.11 3.45 -4.60
N VAL A 130 -13.63 2.30 -4.11
CA VAL A 130 -14.37 1.03 -4.16
C VAL A 130 -15.68 1.14 -3.39
N GLY A 131 -15.70 1.71 -2.19
CA GLY A 131 -16.92 1.91 -1.41
C GLY A 131 -17.95 2.80 -2.11
N LEU A 132 -17.51 3.92 -2.71
CA LEU A 132 -18.38 4.81 -3.49
C LEU A 132 -18.94 4.12 -4.74
N ALA A 133 -18.12 3.37 -5.46
CA ALA A 133 -18.55 2.62 -6.63
C ALA A 133 -19.54 1.50 -6.26
N CYS A 134 -19.28 0.77 -5.18
CA CYS A 134 -20.19 -0.25 -4.65
C CYS A 134 -21.54 0.35 -4.28
N LYS A 135 -21.58 1.52 -3.61
CA LYS A 135 -22.85 2.19 -3.29
C LYS A 135 -23.69 2.45 -4.54
N ASN A 136 -23.07 2.93 -5.62
CA ASN A 136 -23.78 3.19 -6.88
C ASN A 136 -24.23 1.88 -7.54
N ALA A 137 -23.40 0.84 -7.50
CA ALA A 137 -23.73 -0.48 -8.02
C ALA A 137 -24.92 -1.11 -7.28
N ILE A 138 -24.95 -0.99 -5.95
CA ILE A 138 -26.06 -1.44 -5.09
C ILE A 138 -27.37 -0.77 -5.52
N LEU A 139 -27.40 0.56 -5.69
CA LEU A 139 -28.59 1.28 -6.12
C LEU A 139 -29.10 0.84 -7.50
N ILE A 140 -28.20 0.57 -8.45
CA ILE A 140 -28.57 0.12 -9.80
C ILE A 140 -29.18 -1.30 -9.73
N VAL A 141 -28.57 -2.19 -8.95
CA VAL A 141 -29.03 -3.58 -8.79
C VAL A 141 -30.37 -3.63 -8.06
N GLU A 142 -30.53 -2.82 -7.02
CA GLU A 142 -31.80 -2.68 -6.27
C GLU A 142 -32.93 -2.20 -7.19
N PHE A 143 -32.72 -1.12 -7.94
CA PHE A 143 -33.73 -0.61 -8.88
C PHE A 143 -34.08 -1.61 -10.00
N ALA A 144 -33.10 -2.40 -10.46
CA ALA A 144 -33.32 -3.44 -11.45
C ALA A 144 -34.12 -4.62 -10.88
N LYS A 145 -33.88 -5.00 -9.63
CA LYS A 145 -34.63 -6.04 -8.92
C LYS A 145 -36.09 -5.62 -8.74
N ASP A 146 -36.32 -4.40 -8.25
CA ASP A 146 -37.69 -3.89 -8.01
C ASP A 146 -38.51 -3.90 -9.30
N LYS A 147 -37.93 -3.49 -10.43
CA LYS A 147 -38.57 -3.55 -11.75
C LYS A 147 -38.81 -4.96 -12.30
N GLN A 148 -38.08 -5.96 -11.81
CA GLN A 148 -38.28 -7.35 -12.21
C GLN A 148 -39.41 -8.01 -11.42
N GLU A 149 -39.67 -7.52 -10.20
CA GLU A 149 -40.74 -8.00 -9.31
C GLU A 149 -42.11 -7.37 -9.61
N GLU A 150 -42.14 -6.21 -10.28
CA GLU A 150 -43.34 -5.56 -10.85
C GLU A 150 -43.82 -6.24 -12.14
#